data_AF-A0A2V6EFD7-F1
#
_entry.id   AF-A0A2V6EFD7-F1
#
_cell.length_a   1.000
_cell.length_b   1.000
_cell.length_c   1.000
_cell.angle_alpha   90.00
_cell.angle_beta   90.00
_cell.angle_gamma   90.00
#
_symmetry.space_group_name_H-M   'P 1'
#
loop_
_entity.id
_entity.type
_entity.pdbx_description
1 polymer ?
#
loop_
_entity_poly.entity_id
_entity_poly.type
_entity_poly.pdbx_seq_one_letter_code
_entity_poly.pdbx_strand_id
1 'polypeptide(L)'
;MMTLLGLSAGYLTIFIAGFGVTLLVFAKAGRLNLVECSCLSWLLGSGAVSLLIWLCGTFCSGLLLQMAVTIACLALGISGWRIKQKLGSKFALPLPTNVIEWLLTSLLLVEIILFFYVSFKHTLGWDGLLNWEIKARYAFLSGGVIPGSYYSDPGRAFSHPEYPLGIPFTELWLYLWMGEPHQFWVKTIFPLFYAAGALLLALFVTRLSTKRWPGLIVATLLAFVPFLSASPGGIIVGYVDFPMSVFYLAALGYLLCWYREDTVSNISIFAGCLALLPWIKSEGLILWVLLVFFGLCLSLPKHRTRQVTLALLPGLFIVVGWRLYLRLIHTFPPADFAHPSFSLLHHNLGRLADIGRVFSEDVSTLVYWSIFWLLAAVAIGYALSARKLEKVILAMAVLLPIVLYPLAYVFSTWPSYTAHMTSSLPRLLLHVVPAGWLAIGLALTQPKGQVR
;
A
#
# COMPACT_ATOMS: atom_id res chain seq x y z
N MET A 1 9.62 -12.73 -27.63
CA MET A 1 8.50 -11.87 -28.11
C MET A 1 7.20 -12.20 -27.39
N MET A 2 6.80 -13.48 -27.27
CA MET A 2 5.55 -13.88 -26.59
C MET A 2 5.49 -13.44 -25.10
N THR A 3 6.59 -13.57 -24.35
CA THR A 3 6.66 -13.13 -22.94
C THR A 3 6.35 -11.63 -22.76
N LEU A 4 6.88 -10.76 -23.64
CA LEU A 4 6.64 -9.30 -23.55
C LEU A 4 5.20 -8.92 -23.91
N LEU A 5 4.62 -9.60 -24.90
CA LEU A 5 3.21 -9.40 -25.28
C LEU A 5 2.28 -9.86 -24.13
N GLY A 6 2.57 -11.02 -23.56
CA GLY A 6 1.87 -11.54 -22.38
C GLY A 6 1.98 -10.58 -21.19
N LEU A 7 3.18 -10.15 -20.83
CA LEU A 7 3.41 -9.18 -19.77
C LEU A 7 2.59 -7.90 -19.98
N SER A 8 2.60 -7.35 -21.20
CA SER A 8 1.85 -6.16 -21.57
C SER A 8 0.33 -6.36 -21.45
N ALA A 9 -0.17 -7.52 -21.86
CA ALA A 9 -1.59 -7.88 -21.72
C ALA A 9 -2.00 -8.06 -20.25
N GLY A 10 -1.14 -8.67 -19.43
CA GLY A 10 -1.34 -8.80 -17.98
C GLY A 10 -1.43 -7.43 -17.30
N TYR A 11 -0.51 -6.52 -17.62
CA TYR A 11 -0.58 -5.14 -17.13
C TYR A 11 -1.82 -4.41 -17.62
N LEU A 12 -2.11 -4.49 -18.93
CA LEU A 12 -3.28 -3.83 -19.52
C LEU A 12 -4.58 -4.27 -18.84
N THR A 13 -4.75 -5.56 -18.56
CA THR A 13 -5.95 -6.08 -17.89
C THR A 13 -6.05 -5.63 -16.42
N ILE A 14 -4.94 -5.58 -15.68
CA ILE A 14 -4.88 -4.97 -14.34
C ILE A 14 -5.34 -3.50 -14.42
N PHE A 15 -4.76 -2.72 -15.34
CA PHE A 15 -5.11 -1.32 -15.53
C PHE A 15 -6.57 -1.13 -15.97
N ILE A 16 -7.10 -1.97 -16.86
CA ILE A 16 -8.51 -1.89 -17.29
C ILE A 16 -9.46 -2.16 -16.11
N ALA A 17 -9.19 -3.20 -15.31
CA ALA A 17 -9.99 -3.51 -14.13
C ALA A 17 -9.98 -2.35 -13.14
N GLY A 18 -8.79 -1.87 -12.79
CA GLY A 18 -8.63 -0.77 -11.85
C GLY A 18 -9.17 0.56 -12.37
N PHE A 19 -9.04 0.85 -13.67
CA PHE A 19 -9.62 2.02 -14.30
C PHE A 19 -11.15 1.95 -14.27
N GLY A 20 -11.72 0.78 -14.54
CA GLY A 20 -13.14 0.52 -14.37
C GLY A 20 -13.61 0.84 -12.95
N VAL A 21 -12.99 0.22 -11.94
CA VAL A 21 -13.32 0.47 -10.52
C VAL A 21 -13.15 1.94 -10.14
N THR A 22 -12.04 2.56 -10.57
CA THR A 22 -11.74 3.98 -10.33
C THR A 22 -12.86 4.87 -10.89
N LEU A 23 -13.29 4.64 -12.13
CA LEU A 23 -14.38 5.40 -12.75
C LEU A 23 -15.75 5.15 -12.10
N LEU A 24 -16.04 3.92 -11.67
CA LEU A 24 -17.27 3.61 -10.94
C LEU A 24 -17.35 4.40 -9.64
N VAL A 25 -16.21 4.58 -8.97
CA VAL A 25 -16.10 5.34 -7.72
C VAL A 25 -16.13 6.86 -7.99
N PHE A 26 -15.38 7.33 -8.98
CA PHE A 26 -15.30 8.75 -9.35
C PHE A 26 -16.47 9.26 -10.20
N ALA A 27 -17.43 8.40 -10.54
CA ALA A 27 -18.55 8.68 -11.44
C ALA A 27 -19.15 10.09 -11.25
N LYS A 28 -19.29 10.54 -9.99
CA LYS A 28 -19.92 11.83 -9.65
C LYS A 28 -18.98 13.04 -9.67
N ALA A 29 -17.69 12.87 -9.95
CA ALA A 29 -16.75 13.97 -10.09
C ALA A 29 -16.83 14.56 -11.50
N GLY A 30 -17.10 15.87 -11.61
CA GLY A 30 -17.22 16.55 -12.91
C GLY A 30 -15.91 16.62 -13.71
N ARG A 31 -14.76 16.53 -13.03
CA ARG A 31 -13.42 16.48 -13.64
C ARG A 31 -12.59 15.39 -13.00
N LEU A 32 -11.96 14.57 -13.82
CA LEU A 32 -11.11 13.45 -13.42
C LEU A 32 -9.66 13.78 -13.73
N ASN A 33 -8.80 13.78 -12.70
CA ASN A 33 -7.37 13.95 -12.90
C ASN A 33 -6.81 12.65 -13.51
N LEU A 34 -6.22 12.74 -14.71
CA LEU A 34 -5.75 11.55 -15.42
C LEU A 34 -4.60 10.85 -14.68
N VAL A 35 -3.68 11.61 -14.06
CA VAL A 35 -2.56 11.05 -13.30
C VAL A 35 -3.07 10.31 -12.07
N GLU A 36 -4.00 10.92 -11.32
CA GLU A 36 -4.65 10.31 -10.17
C GLU A 36 -5.40 9.04 -10.57
N CYS A 37 -6.13 9.10 -11.68
CA CYS A 37 -6.87 7.97 -12.23
C CYS A 37 -5.94 6.83 -12.62
N SER A 38 -4.80 7.10 -13.27
CA SER A 38 -3.78 6.08 -13.58
C SER A 38 -3.19 5.45 -12.32
N CYS A 39 -2.85 6.25 -11.30
CA CYS A 39 -2.33 5.74 -10.03
C CYS A 39 -3.33 4.82 -9.34
N LEU A 40 -4.59 5.24 -9.26
CA LEU A 40 -5.65 4.42 -8.66
C LEU A 40 -6.02 3.22 -9.51
N SER A 41 -5.90 3.30 -10.83
CA SER A 41 -6.08 2.16 -11.73
C SER A 41 -5.05 1.08 -11.46
N TRP A 42 -3.81 1.47 -11.13
CA TRP A 42 -2.81 0.51 -10.68
C TRP A 42 -3.20 -0.10 -9.32
N LEU A 43 -3.42 0.71 -8.28
CA LEU A 43 -3.72 0.24 -6.92
C LEU A 43 -4.98 -0.65 -6.87
N LEU A 44 -6.11 -0.13 -7.35
CA LEU A 44 -7.39 -0.82 -7.33
C LEU A 44 -7.41 -1.98 -8.35
N GLY A 45 -6.62 -1.89 -9.43
CA GLY A 45 -6.46 -2.97 -10.39
C GLY A 45 -5.78 -4.18 -9.79
N SER A 46 -4.61 -3.99 -9.16
CA SER A 46 -3.89 -5.07 -8.48
C SER A 46 -4.74 -5.71 -7.38
N GLY A 47 -5.47 -4.89 -6.60
CA GLY A 47 -6.42 -5.38 -5.61
C GLY A 47 -7.60 -6.15 -6.22
N ALA A 48 -8.25 -5.62 -7.25
CA ALA A 48 -9.40 -6.24 -7.88
C ALA A 48 -9.03 -7.56 -8.56
N VAL A 49 -7.95 -7.59 -9.35
CA VAL A 49 -7.50 -8.79 -10.05
C VAL A 49 -7.10 -9.88 -9.06
N SER A 50 -6.35 -9.54 -8.00
CA SER A 50 -5.99 -10.54 -6.97
C SER A 50 -7.21 -11.10 -6.24
N LEU A 51 -8.19 -10.26 -5.88
CA LEU A 51 -9.44 -10.73 -5.29
C LEU A 51 -10.27 -11.58 -6.26
N LEU A 52 -10.33 -11.23 -7.54
CA LEU A 52 -11.02 -12.00 -8.57
C LEU A 52 -10.37 -13.37 -8.78
N ILE A 53 -9.04 -13.45 -8.81
CA ILE A 53 -8.32 -14.73 -8.88
C ILE A 53 -8.64 -15.58 -7.66
N TRP A 54 -8.62 -14.99 -6.46
CA TRP A 54 -8.94 -15.72 -5.24
C TRP A 54 -10.38 -16.26 -5.23
N LEU A 55 -11.36 -15.40 -5.58
CA LEU A 55 -12.78 -15.77 -5.59
C LEU A 55 -13.14 -16.73 -6.73
N CYS A 56 -12.64 -16.51 -7.95
CA CYS A 56 -12.91 -17.43 -9.06
C CYS A 56 -12.13 -18.73 -8.92
N GLY A 57 -10.93 -18.69 -8.30
CA GLY A 57 -10.08 -19.84 -8.05
C GLY A 57 -10.70 -20.89 -7.13
N THR A 58 -11.76 -20.55 -6.37
CA THR A 58 -12.53 -21.54 -5.61
C THR A 58 -13.45 -22.40 -6.50
N PHE A 59 -13.73 -21.96 -7.73
CA PHE A 59 -14.68 -22.62 -8.63
C PHE A 59 -14.02 -23.20 -9.88
N CYS A 60 -12.97 -22.56 -10.39
CA CYS A 60 -12.29 -23.00 -11.61
C CYS A 60 -10.79 -22.77 -11.54
N SER A 61 -10.05 -23.48 -12.40
CA SER A 61 -8.60 -23.37 -12.54
C SER A 61 -8.19 -23.39 -14.02
N GLY A 62 -6.90 -23.20 -14.29
CA GLY A 62 -6.28 -23.19 -15.60
C GLY A 62 -6.85 -22.09 -16.51
N LEU A 63 -7.06 -22.44 -17.78
CA LEU A 63 -7.56 -21.51 -18.79
C LEU A 63 -8.94 -20.94 -18.44
N LEU A 64 -9.82 -21.73 -17.79
CA LEU A 64 -11.15 -21.28 -17.39
C LEU A 64 -11.07 -20.12 -16.38
N LEU A 65 -10.17 -20.22 -15.39
CA LEU A 65 -9.93 -19.15 -14.42
C LEU A 65 -9.39 -17.89 -15.11
N GLN A 66 -8.39 -18.04 -15.98
CA GLN A 66 -7.81 -16.93 -16.71
C GLN A 66 -8.85 -16.21 -17.59
N MET A 67 -9.72 -16.96 -18.29
CA MET A 67 -10.80 -16.39 -19.08
C MET A 67 -11.84 -15.67 -18.21
N ALA A 68 -12.28 -16.29 -17.10
CA ALA A 68 -13.26 -15.71 -16.20
C ALA A 68 -12.77 -14.36 -15.61
N VAL A 69 -11.53 -14.32 -15.11
CA VAL A 69 -10.93 -13.10 -14.56
C VAL A 69 -10.74 -12.05 -15.66
N THR A 70 -10.32 -12.44 -16.87
CA THR A 70 -10.18 -11.51 -18.01
C THR A 70 -11.52 -10.87 -18.38
N ILE A 71 -12.58 -11.67 -18.48
CA ILE A 71 -13.94 -11.19 -18.77
C ILE A 71 -14.40 -10.22 -17.68
N ALA A 72 -14.16 -10.54 -16.40
CA ALA A 72 -14.49 -9.65 -15.29
C ALA A 72 -13.72 -8.32 -15.37
N CYS A 73 -12.43 -8.34 -15.71
CA CYS A 73 -11.62 -7.13 -15.91
C CYS A 73 -12.21 -6.25 -17.01
N LEU A 74 -12.51 -6.82 -18.17
CA LEU A 74 -13.12 -6.10 -19.29
C LEU A 74 -14.51 -5.57 -18.94
N ALA A 75 -15.33 -6.35 -18.23
CA ALA A 75 -16.66 -5.93 -17.78
C ALA A 75 -16.58 -4.73 -16.83
N LEU A 76 -15.62 -4.72 -15.88
CA LEU A 76 -15.36 -3.58 -15.00
C LEU A 76 -14.95 -2.35 -15.81
N GLY A 77 -14.00 -2.50 -16.75
CA GLY A 77 -13.55 -1.42 -17.61
C GLY A 77 -14.67 -0.80 -18.45
N ILE A 78 -15.46 -1.64 -19.12
CA ILE A 78 -16.62 -1.23 -19.93
C ILE A 78 -17.67 -0.53 -19.06
N SER A 79 -17.97 -1.07 -17.88
CA SER A 79 -18.98 -0.51 -16.97
C SER A 79 -18.55 0.86 -16.43
N GLY A 80 -17.30 0.98 -15.98
CA GLY A 80 -16.74 2.26 -15.53
C GLY A 80 -16.73 3.31 -16.65
N TRP A 81 -16.33 2.91 -17.86
CA TRP A 81 -16.34 3.80 -19.03
C TRP A 81 -17.75 4.29 -19.39
N ARG A 82 -18.73 3.40 -19.44
CA ARG A 82 -20.14 3.74 -19.72
C ARG A 82 -20.69 4.73 -18.68
N ILE A 83 -20.37 4.53 -17.40
CA ILE A 83 -20.79 5.44 -16.34
C ILE A 83 -20.13 6.81 -16.47
N LYS A 84 -18.83 6.85 -16.80
CA LYS A 84 -18.11 8.09 -17.10
C LYS A 84 -18.71 8.84 -18.30
N GLN A 85 -19.10 8.13 -19.36
CA GLN A 85 -19.79 8.73 -20.51
C GLN A 85 -21.17 9.30 -20.12
N LYS A 86 -21.96 8.52 -19.38
CA LYS A 86 -23.31 8.93 -18.92
C LYS A 86 -23.28 10.19 -18.06
N LEU A 87 -22.25 10.36 -17.24
CA LEU A 87 -22.12 11.51 -16.33
C LEU A 87 -21.34 12.69 -16.94
N GLY A 88 -20.84 12.54 -18.17
CA GLY A 88 -20.16 13.62 -18.89
C GLY A 88 -18.83 14.07 -18.27
N SER A 89 -18.23 13.25 -17.40
CA SER A 89 -16.98 13.60 -16.73
C SER A 89 -15.85 13.76 -17.74
N LYS A 90 -15.06 14.83 -17.60
CA LYS A 90 -13.92 15.12 -18.48
C LYS A 90 -12.61 14.77 -17.79
N PHE A 91 -11.69 14.17 -18.55
CA PHE A 91 -10.31 14.00 -18.08
C PHE A 91 -9.57 15.33 -18.15
N ALA A 92 -8.78 15.62 -17.13
CA ALA A 92 -7.87 16.74 -17.07
C ALA A 92 -6.48 16.21 -16.72
N LEU A 93 -5.49 16.62 -17.50
CA LEU A 93 -4.09 16.35 -17.19
C LEU A 93 -3.54 17.56 -16.40
N PRO A 94 -3.06 17.37 -15.15
CA PRO A 94 -2.45 18.45 -14.39
C PRO A 94 -1.07 18.79 -14.99
N LEU A 95 -1.01 19.76 -15.89
CA LEU A 95 0.25 20.22 -16.48
C LEU A 95 0.98 21.19 -15.52
N PRO A 96 2.32 21.09 -15.40
CA PRO A 96 3.14 22.11 -14.74
C PRO A 96 2.90 23.51 -15.32
N THR A 97 2.89 24.52 -14.46
CA THR A 97 2.55 25.91 -14.84
C THR A 97 3.76 26.83 -14.96
N ASN A 98 4.88 26.46 -14.35
CA ASN A 98 6.08 27.29 -14.29
C ASN A 98 7.34 26.43 -14.40
N VAL A 99 8.50 27.08 -14.59
CA VAL A 99 9.80 26.41 -14.81
C VAL A 99 10.19 25.49 -13.65
N ILE A 100 9.93 25.90 -12.40
CA ILE A 100 10.24 25.09 -11.22
C ILE A 100 9.41 23.80 -11.21
N GLU A 101 8.10 23.90 -11.48
CA GLU A 101 7.24 22.71 -11.59
C GLU A 101 7.68 21.79 -12.72
N TRP A 102 8.10 22.34 -13.88
CA TRP A 102 8.63 21.54 -14.99
C TRP A 102 9.94 20.84 -14.65
N LEU A 103 10.85 21.52 -13.95
CA LEU A 103 12.11 20.94 -13.48
C LEU A 103 11.84 19.79 -12.50
N LEU A 104 11.02 20.01 -11.47
CA LEU A 104 10.70 18.98 -10.48
C LEU A 104 9.95 17.80 -11.11
N THR A 105 9.00 18.06 -12.02
CA THR A 105 8.30 17.00 -12.75
C THR A 105 9.26 16.18 -13.60
N SER A 106 10.19 16.83 -14.30
CA SER A 106 11.22 16.13 -15.09
C SER A 106 12.13 15.29 -14.19
N LEU A 107 12.58 15.82 -13.05
CA LEU A 107 13.39 15.08 -12.07
C LEU A 107 12.66 13.85 -11.54
N LEU A 108 11.38 14.00 -11.17
CA LEU A 108 10.56 12.88 -10.73
C LEU A 108 10.38 11.81 -11.82
N LEU A 109 10.21 12.22 -13.08
CA LEU A 109 10.12 11.27 -14.20
C LEU A 109 11.44 10.52 -14.41
N VAL A 110 12.57 11.22 -14.34
CA VAL A 110 13.90 10.59 -14.40
C VAL A 110 14.08 9.60 -13.26
N GLU A 111 13.69 9.97 -12.03
CA GLU A 111 13.74 9.11 -10.85
C GLU A 111 12.91 7.83 -11.02
N ILE A 112 11.67 7.94 -11.50
CA ILE A 112 10.81 6.79 -11.81
C ILE A 112 11.51 5.88 -12.83
N ILE A 113 12.02 6.45 -13.94
CA ILE A 113 12.74 5.69 -14.98
C ILE A 113 13.97 4.99 -14.40
N LEU A 114 14.72 5.67 -13.52
CA LEU A 114 15.88 5.09 -12.84
C LEU A 114 15.47 3.91 -11.94
N PHE A 115 14.35 3.97 -11.20
CA PHE A 115 13.89 2.82 -10.43
C PHE A 115 13.53 1.62 -11.30
N PHE A 116 12.91 1.83 -12.47
CA PHE A 116 12.71 0.74 -13.44
C PHE A 116 14.05 0.16 -13.90
N TYR A 117 14.99 1.03 -14.29
CA TYR A 117 16.32 0.62 -14.74
C TYR A 117 17.09 -0.17 -13.68
N VAL A 118 17.16 0.35 -12.45
CA VAL A 118 17.89 -0.31 -11.36
C VAL A 118 17.17 -1.58 -10.92
N SER A 119 15.82 -1.60 -10.88
CA SER A 119 15.07 -2.83 -10.64
C SER A 119 15.46 -3.92 -11.63
N PHE A 120 15.68 -3.60 -12.92
CA PHE A 120 16.19 -4.60 -13.88
C PHE A 120 17.55 -5.20 -13.51
N LYS A 121 18.41 -4.49 -12.79
CA LYS A 121 19.73 -4.98 -12.35
C LYS A 121 19.69 -5.89 -11.13
N HIS A 122 18.62 -5.89 -10.33
CA HIS A 122 18.52 -6.68 -9.11
C HIS A 122 17.50 -7.82 -9.22
N THR A 123 17.76 -8.96 -8.58
CA THR A 123 16.74 -9.99 -8.41
C THR A 123 15.75 -9.60 -7.31
N LEU A 124 14.63 -10.32 -7.18
CA LEU A 124 13.85 -10.22 -5.95
C LEU A 124 14.75 -10.60 -4.77
N GLY A 125 14.66 -9.87 -3.68
CA GLY A 125 15.34 -10.23 -2.44
C GLY A 125 14.63 -11.40 -1.76
N TRP A 126 15.22 -11.89 -0.68
CA TRP A 126 14.78 -13.13 -0.04
C TRP A 126 13.30 -13.09 0.43
N ASP A 127 12.82 -11.99 1.00
CA ASP A 127 11.40 -11.87 1.40
C ASP A 127 10.47 -11.85 0.18
N GLY A 128 10.85 -11.06 -0.84
CA GLY A 128 10.31 -11.07 -2.20
C GLY A 128 10.05 -12.47 -2.73
N LEU A 129 11.08 -13.29 -2.67
CA LEU A 129 11.10 -14.67 -3.14
C LEU A 129 10.26 -15.62 -2.26
N LEU A 130 10.55 -15.64 -0.97
CA LEU A 130 10.10 -16.70 -0.07
C LEU A 130 8.68 -16.49 0.44
N ASN A 131 8.15 -15.26 0.42
CA ASN A 131 6.82 -14.96 0.92
C ASN A 131 5.80 -14.69 -0.19
N TRP A 132 6.26 -14.15 -1.32
CA TRP A 132 5.39 -13.64 -2.37
C TRP A 132 5.52 -14.44 -3.67
N GLU A 133 6.72 -14.48 -4.25
CA GLU A 133 6.96 -15.15 -5.55
C GLU A 133 6.70 -16.65 -5.51
N ILE A 134 7.11 -17.31 -4.42
CA ILE A 134 6.91 -18.75 -4.26
C ILE A 134 5.42 -19.12 -4.33
N LYS A 135 4.54 -18.30 -3.74
CA LYS A 135 3.09 -18.51 -3.78
C LYS A 135 2.54 -18.33 -5.19
N ALA A 136 2.98 -17.29 -5.88
CA ALA A 136 2.62 -17.05 -7.28
C ALA A 136 3.04 -18.23 -8.17
N ARG A 137 4.24 -18.77 -7.95
CA ARG A 137 4.77 -19.93 -8.68
C ARG A 137 4.00 -21.21 -8.38
N TYR A 138 3.69 -21.49 -7.12
CA TYR A 138 2.85 -22.64 -6.74
C TYR A 138 1.46 -22.55 -7.36
N ALA A 139 0.85 -21.38 -7.31
CA ALA A 139 -0.44 -21.14 -7.93
C ALA A 139 -0.37 -21.35 -9.45
N PHE A 140 0.64 -20.78 -10.12
CA PHE A 140 0.82 -20.92 -11.56
C PHE A 140 0.91 -22.39 -12.00
N LEU A 141 1.78 -23.17 -11.34
CA LEU A 141 1.96 -24.60 -11.61
C LEU A 141 0.69 -25.43 -11.33
N SER A 142 -0.24 -24.88 -10.56
CA SER A 142 -1.49 -25.51 -10.15
C SER A 142 -2.72 -24.87 -10.82
N GLY A 143 -2.53 -24.26 -12.00
CA GLY A 143 -3.62 -23.66 -12.78
C GLY A 143 -4.21 -22.40 -12.15
N GLY A 144 -3.41 -21.59 -11.48
CA GLY A 144 -3.84 -20.34 -10.86
C GLY A 144 -4.44 -20.45 -9.46
N VAL A 145 -4.38 -21.64 -8.82
CA VAL A 145 -4.89 -21.87 -7.46
C VAL A 145 -3.77 -22.44 -6.59
N ILE A 146 -3.59 -21.94 -5.37
CA ILE A 146 -2.60 -22.51 -4.44
C ILE A 146 -3.15 -23.84 -3.88
N PRO A 147 -2.44 -24.97 -3.99
CA PRO A 147 -2.88 -26.24 -3.44
C PRO A 147 -3.12 -26.18 -1.94
N GLY A 148 -4.16 -26.84 -1.43
CA GLY A 148 -4.44 -26.91 0.02
C GLY A 148 -3.29 -27.48 0.85
N SER A 149 -2.50 -28.39 0.26
CA SER A 149 -1.29 -28.95 0.88
C SER A 149 -0.23 -27.90 1.17
N TYR A 150 -0.12 -26.83 0.38
CA TYR A 150 0.83 -25.75 0.63
C TYR A 150 0.53 -25.03 1.96
N TYR A 151 -0.75 -24.87 2.31
CA TYR A 151 -1.16 -24.19 3.54
C TYR A 151 -1.01 -25.05 4.79
N SER A 152 -1.19 -26.36 4.66
CA SER A 152 -1.20 -27.30 5.78
C SER A 152 0.16 -27.95 6.05
N ASP A 153 1.12 -27.85 5.12
CA ASP A 153 2.47 -28.42 5.24
C ASP A 153 3.34 -27.61 6.22
N PRO A 154 3.78 -28.18 7.36
CA PRO A 154 4.70 -27.51 8.29
C PRO A 154 6.03 -27.11 7.65
N GLY A 155 6.46 -27.84 6.62
CA GLY A 155 7.65 -27.52 5.83
C GLY A 155 7.54 -26.22 5.05
N ARG A 156 6.37 -25.59 5.00
CA ARG A 156 6.10 -24.30 4.34
C ARG A 156 5.94 -23.13 5.31
N ALA A 157 6.07 -23.35 6.62
CA ALA A 157 5.90 -22.30 7.63
C ALA A 157 6.80 -21.07 7.37
N PHE A 158 8.01 -21.28 6.84
CA PHE A 158 8.96 -20.20 6.51
C PHE A 158 8.44 -19.19 5.46
N SER A 159 7.42 -19.57 4.68
CA SER A 159 6.85 -18.76 3.60
C SER A 159 5.59 -18.00 4.01
N HIS A 160 5.27 -18.01 5.31
CA HIS A 160 4.07 -17.42 5.91
C HIS A 160 2.80 -17.75 5.11
N PRO A 161 2.36 -19.02 5.02
CA PRO A 161 1.20 -19.41 4.21
C PRO A 161 -0.07 -18.59 4.49
N GLU A 162 -0.21 -18.07 5.71
CA GLU A 162 -1.30 -17.21 6.17
C GLU A 162 -1.27 -15.76 5.63
N TYR A 163 -0.14 -15.30 5.09
CA TYR A 163 -0.05 -13.99 4.47
C TYR A 163 -1.00 -13.87 3.28
N PRO A 164 -1.68 -12.72 3.14
CA PRO A 164 -2.72 -12.53 2.15
C PRO A 164 -2.15 -12.52 0.72
N LEU A 165 -3.03 -12.73 -0.26
CA LEU A 165 -2.64 -13.08 -1.63
C LEU A 165 -2.60 -11.87 -2.59
N GLY A 166 -2.67 -10.64 -2.08
CA GLY A 166 -2.70 -9.43 -2.91
C GLY A 166 -1.54 -9.33 -3.91
N ILE A 167 -0.30 -9.25 -3.41
CA ILE A 167 0.89 -9.26 -4.28
C ILE A 167 1.10 -10.61 -4.97
N PRO A 168 1.06 -11.77 -4.28
CA PRO A 168 1.22 -13.08 -4.94
C PRO A 168 0.30 -13.28 -6.15
N PHE A 169 -0.96 -12.83 -6.08
CA PHE A 169 -1.90 -12.99 -7.19
C PHE A 169 -1.77 -11.90 -8.25
N THR A 170 -1.18 -10.74 -7.91
CA THR A 170 -0.73 -9.78 -8.93
C THR A 170 0.43 -10.37 -9.74
N GLU A 171 1.39 -11.01 -9.08
CA GLU A 171 2.51 -11.71 -9.70
C GLU A 171 2.04 -12.90 -10.58
N LEU A 172 1.17 -13.75 -10.01
CA LEU A 172 0.54 -14.86 -10.71
C LEU A 172 -0.17 -14.41 -11.99
N TRP A 173 -0.89 -13.29 -11.94
CA TRP A 173 -1.61 -12.80 -13.11
C TRP A 173 -0.67 -12.53 -14.27
N LEU A 174 0.50 -11.91 -14.00
CA LEU A 174 1.51 -11.71 -15.03
C LEU A 174 2.07 -13.04 -15.53
N TYR A 175 2.28 -14.03 -14.66
CA TYR A 175 2.73 -15.37 -15.06
C TYR A 175 1.71 -16.07 -15.98
N LEU A 176 0.42 -16.01 -15.67
CA LEU A 176 -0.64 -16.59 -16.51
C LEU A 176 -0.65 -15.99 -17.92
N TRP A 177 -0.41 -14.68 -18.05
CA TRP A 177 -0.33 -14.03 -19.36
C TRP A 177 1.00 -14.28 -20.09
N MET A 178 2.12 -14.36 -19.37
CA MET A 178 3.42 -14.70 -19.96
C MET A 178 3.50 -16.17 -20.38
N GLY A 179 2.71 -17.05 -19.77
CA GLY A 179 2.74 -18.50 -19.98
C GLY A 179 3.86 -19.21 -19.21
N GLU A 180 4.63 -18.49 -18.40
CA GLU A 180 5.73 -19.03 -17.58
C GLU A 180 6.02 -18.13 -16.36
N PRO A 181 6.54 -18.67 -15.25
CA PRO A 181 7.01 -17.87 -14.12
C PRO A 181 8.34 -17.17 -14.46
N HIS A 182 8.30 -15.83 -14.57
CA HIS A 182 9.46 -15.03 -14.94
C HIS A 182 9.80 -13.94 -13.91
N GLN A 183 10.66 -14.30 -12.95
CA GLN A 183 11.05 -13.44 -11.82
C GLN A 183 11.57 -12.06 -12.25
N PHE A 184 12.33 -12.00 -13.35
CA PHE A 184 12.89 -10.73 -13.85
C PHE A 184 11.80 -9.77 -14.35
N TRP A 185 10.68 -10.25 -14.87
CA TRP A 185 9.62 -9.37 -15.35
C TRP A 185 8.66 -8.99 -14.23
N VAL A 186 8.37 -9.92 -13.32
CA VAL A 186 7.39 -9.73 -12.26
C VAL A 186 7.79 -8.62 -11.28
N LYS A 187 9.09 -8.42 -11.04
CA LYS A 187 9.59 -7.33 -10.18
C LYS A 187 9.27 -5.92 -10.70
N THR A 188 8.83 -5.76 -11.95
CA THR A 188 8.40 -4.45 -12.47
C THR A 188 7.11 -3.93 -11.81
N ILE A 189 6.39 -4.78 -11.07
CA ILE A 189 5.27 -4.41 -10.19
C ILE A 189 5.70 -3.33 -9.18
N PHE A 190 6.89 -3.44 -8.58
CA PHE A 190 7.29 -2.58 -7.47
C PHE A 190 7.65 -1.15 -7.90
N PRO A 191 8.41 -0.91 -8.99
CA PRO A 191 8.55 0.43 -9.56
C PRO A 191 7.22 1.08 -9.98
N LEU A 192 6.20 0.31 -10.38
CA LEU A 192 4.85 0.86 -10.65
C LEU A 192 4.18 1.35 -9.37
N PHE A 193 4.31 0.62 -8.25
CA PHE A 193 3.87 1.11 -6.94
C PHE A 193 4.62 2.37 -6.53
N TYR A 194 5.94 2.44 -6.77
CA TYR A 194 6.72 3.66 -6.56
C TYR A 194 6.19 4.85 -7.36
N ALA A 195 6.01 4.70 -8.67
CA ALA A 195 5.45 5.74 -9.51
C ALA A 195 4.07 6.21 -8.99
N ALA A 196 3.17 5.26 -8.68
CA ALA A 196 1.86 5.58 -8.14
C ALA A 196 1.95 6.31 -6.78
N GLY A 197 2.80 5.86 -5.88
CA GLY A 197 3.01 6.45 -4.55
C GLY A 197 3.56 7.88 -4.61
N ALA A 198 4.61 8.10 -5.40
CA ALA A 198 5.22 9.42 -5.54
C ALA A 198 4.25 10.42 -6.19
N LEU A 199 3.53 10.01 -7.24
CA LEU A 199 2.55 10.86 -7.91
C LEU A 199 1.34 11.15 -7.01
N LEU A 200 0.82 10.17 -6.27
CA LEU A 200 -0.26 10.39 -5.30
C LEU A 200 0.19 11.31 -4.16
N LEU A 201 1.42 11.16 -3.67
CA LEU A 201 2.00 12.06 -2.67
C LEU A 201 2.02 13.51 -3.17
N ALA A 202 2.50 13.74 -4.40
CA ALA A 202 2.49 15.07 -5.01
C ALA A 202 1.06 15.63 -5.13
N LEU A 203 0.11 14.80 -5.56
CA LEU A 203 -1.29 15.18 -5.73
C LEU A 203 -1.97 15.50 -4.41
N PHE A 204 -1.76 14.71 -3.35
CA PHE A 204 -2.36 14.96 -2.04
C PHE A 204 -1.81 16.22 -1.40
N VAL A 205 -0.49 16.41 -1.41
CA VAL A 205 0.11 17.66 -0.92
C VAL A 205 -0.43 18.85 -1.71
N THR A 206 -0.56 18.73 -3.04
CA THR A 206 -1.15 19.79 -3.88
C THR A 206 -2.58 20.10 -3.48
N ARG A 207 -3.44 19.08 -3.38
CA ARG A 207 -4.86 19.23 -3.05
C ARG A 207 -5.05 19.81 -1.66
N LEU A 208 -4.27 19.35 -0.69
CA LEU A 208 -4.38 19.75 0.71
C LEU A 208 -3.64 21.07 1.03
N SER A 209 -2.68 21.51 0.24
CA SER A 209 -1.98 22.78 0.49
C SER A 209 -2.30 23.89 -0.51
N THR A 210 -3.05 23.55 -1.56
CA THR A 210 -3.31 24.36 -2.75
C THR A 210 -2.04 24.81 -3.50
N LYS A 211 -0.86 24.27 -3.16
CA LYS A 211 0.43 24.59 -3.78
C LYS A 211 1.03 23.32 -4.38
N ARG A 212 1.45 23.37 -5.64
CA ARG A 212 1.99 22.21 -6.37
C ARG A 212 3.45 21.92 -6.06
N TRP A 213 4.28 22.96 -6.02
CA TRP A 213 5.72 22.81 -5.82
C TRP A 213 6.10 21.99 -4.56
N PRO A 214 5.44 22.11 -3.39
CA PRO A 214 5.79 21.33 -2.20
C PRO A 214 5.51 19.85 -2.41
N GLY A 215 4.42 19.53 -3.11
CA GLY A 215 4.06 18.15 -3.47
C GLY A 215 5.07 17.53 -4.40
N LEU A 216 5.48 18.27 -5.44
CA LEU A 216 6.53 17.81 -6.35
C LEU A 216 7.87 17.65 -5.62
N ILE A 217 8.25 18.58 -4.74
CA ILE A 217 9.47 18.45 -3.93
C ILE A 217 9.47 17.18 -3.09
N VAL A 218 8.42 16.93 -2.28
CA VAL A 218 8.43 15.74 -1.41
C VAL A 218 8.31 14.44 -2.19
N ALA A 219 7.67 14.46 -3.36
CA ALA A 219 7.64 13.32 -4.26
C ALA A 219 9.04 13.00 -4.82
N THR A 220 9.78 14.01 -5.27
CA THR A 220 11.17 13.86 -5.74
C THR A 220 12.15 13.49 -4.61
N LEU A 221 11.91 13.99 -3.39
CA LEU A 221 12.76 13.66 -2.24
C LEU A 221 12.50 12.26 -1.69
N LEU A 222 11.46 11.56 -2.14
CA LEU A 222 11.09 10.25 -1.65
C LEU A 222 12.18 9.20 -1.92
N ALA A 223 12.80 9.15 -3.11
CA ALA A 223 13.91 8.22 -3.39
C ALA A 223 15.12 8.40 -2.46
N PHE A 224 15.29 9.59 -1.90
CA PHE A 224 16.44 9.94 -1.08
C PHE A 224 16.31 9.42 0.35
N VAL A 225 15.26 8.66 0.68
CA VAL A 225 15.22 7.80 1.86
C VAL A 225 16.04 6.53 1.55
N PRO A 226 17.27 6.37 2.08
CA PRO A 226 18.16 5.29 1.65
C PRO A 226 17.58 3.89 1.85
N PHE A 227 16.79 3.67 2.91
CA PHE A 227 16.15 2.39 3.17
C PHE A 227 15.15 2.01 2.06
N LEU A 228 14.46 3.00 1.51
CA LEU A 228 13.51 2.81 0.42
C LEU A 228 14.20 2.39 -0.88
N SER A 229 15.34 3.00 -1.19
CA SER A 229 16.01 2.85 -2.48
C SER A 229 17.09 1.78 -2.50
N ALA A 230 17.84 1.57 -1.41
CA ALA A 230 19.05 0.75 -1.44
C ALA A 230 19.06 -0.44 -0.46
N SER A 231 18.11 -0.52 0.46
CA SER A 231 18.12 -1.57 1.50
C SER A 231 17.27 -2.80 1.12
N PRO A 232 17.47 -3.94 1.80
CA PRO A 232 16.71 -5.17 1.56
C PRO A 232 15.18 -5.02 1.66
N GLY A 233 14.63 -3.98 2.31
CA GLY A 233 13.19 -3.68 2.31
C GLY A 233 12.68 -2.77 1.18
N GLY A 234 13.58 -2.32 0.31
CA GLY A 234 13.32 -1.29 -0.67
C GLY A 234 12.57 -1.75 -1.92
N ILE A 235 12.20 -0.78 -2.75
CA ILE A 235 11.44 -1.00 -4.00
C ILE A 235 12.20 -1.87 -5.00
N ILE A 236 13.52 -1.78 -5.00
CA ILE A 236 14.39 -2.37 -6.02
C ILE A 236 14.43 -3.91 -5.92
N VAL A 237 14.23 -4.44 -4.71
CA VAL A 237 14.33 -5.88 -4.40
C VAL A 237 12.96 -6.55 -4.24
N GLY A 238 11.88 -5.85 -4.57
CA GLY A 238 10.55 -6.42 -4.67
C GLY A 238 9.90 -6.87 -3.37
N TYR A 239 9.98 -6.00 -2.35
CA TYR A 239 9.32 -6.23 -1.07
C TYR A 239 7.95 -5.56 -1.06
N VAL A 240 6.99 -6.17 -0.36
CA VAL A 240 5.60 -5.68 -0.28
C VAL A 240 5.43 -4.46 0.64
N ASP A 241 6.42 -4.16 1.49
CA ASP A 241 6.35 -3.10 2.49
C ASP A 241 6.03 -1.74 1.84
N PHE A 242 6.67 -1.44 0.70
CA PHE A 242 6.38 -0.20 -0.02
C PHE A 242 5.01 -0.20 -0.73
N PRO A 243 4.60 -1.22 -1.52
CA PRO A 243 3.22 -1.33 -2.00
C PRO A 243 2.17 -1.08 -0.92
N MET A 244 2.33 -1.66 0.27
CA MET A 244 1.43 -1.41 1.39
C MET A 244 1.46 0.05 1.86
N SER A 245 2.64 0.66 1.94
CA SER A 245 2.79 2.09 2.27
C SER A 245 2.03 3.01 1.30
N VAL A 246 1.91 2.61 0.02
CA VAL A 246 1.18 3.37 -0.99
C VAL A 246 -0.33 3.24 -0.81
N PHE A 247 -0.84 2.05 -0.50
CA PHE A 247 -2.25 1.89 -0.10
C PHE A 247 -2.57 2.69 1.16
N TYR A 248 -1.65 2.70 2.12
CA TYR A 248 -1.79 3.48 3.35
C TYR A 248 -1.84 4.98 3.08
N LEU A 249 -0.92 5.49 2.26
CA LEU A 249 -0.91 6.88 1.80
C LEU A 249 -2.21 7.24 1.07
N ALA A 250 -2.66 6.38 0.14
CA ALA A 250 -3.88 6.62 -0.62
C ALA A 250 -5.09 6.71 0.31
N ALA A 251 -5.27 5.73 1.20
CA ALA A 251 -6.36 5.75 2.17
C ALA A 251 -6.30 6.99 3.08
N LEU A 252 -5.15 7.29 3.68
CA LEU A 252 -4.99 8.48 4.52
C LEU A 252 -5.24 9.79 3.76
N GLY A 253 -4.68 9.93 2.57
CA GLY A 253 -4.85 11.10 1.70
C GLY A 253 -6.31 11.35 1.36
N TYR A 254 -7.03 10.32 0.90
CA TYR A 254 -8.46 10.44 0.61
C TYR A 254 -9.32 10.66 1.85
N LEU A 255 -8.96 10.11 3.01
CA LEU A 255 -9.65 10.41 4.27
C LEU A 255 -9.53 11.90 4.62
N LEU A 256 -8.33 12.48 4.50
CA LEU A 256 -8.08 13.90 4.75
C LEU A 256 -8.78 14.78 3.71
N CYS A 257 -8.77 14.40 2.43
CA CYS A 257 -9.49 15.12 1.37
C CYS A 257 -11.01 15.04 1.56
N TRP A 258 -11.56 13.89 1.96
CA TRP A 258 -12.98 13.77 2.32
C TRP A 258 -13.34 14.68 3.49
N TYR A 259 -12.49 14.73 4.53
CA TYR A 259 -12.71 15.62 5.66
C TYR A 259 -12.69 17.09 5.25
N ARG A 260 -12.03 17.49 4.16
CA ARG A 260 -12.05 18.89 3.70
C ARG A 260 -13.13 19.21 2.69
N GLU A 261 -13.30 18.37 1.69
CA GLU A 261 -14.11 18.66 0.50
C GLU A 261 -15.51 18.02 0.55
N ASP A 262 -15.74 17.06 1.45
CA ASP A 262 -17.01 16.32 1.59
C ASP A 262 -17.51 15.64 0.31
N THR A 263 -16.60 15.12 -0.51
CA THR A 263 -17.01 14.40 -1.72
C THR A 263 -17.21 12.91 -1.42
N VAL A 264 -18.33 12.36 -1.88
CA VAL A 264 -18.63 10.91 -1.79
C VAL A 264 -17.58 10.07 -2.52
N SER A 265 -16.94 10.63 -3.53
CA SER A 265 -15.83 10.00 -4.25
C SER A 265 -14.64 9.74 -3.32
N ASN A 266 -14.23 10.73 -2.52
CA ASN A 266 -13.07 10.60 -1.63
C ASN A 266 -13.29 9.49 -0.59
N ILE A 267 -14.47 9.42 0.05
CA ILE A 267 -14.74 8.35 1.03
C ILE A 267 -14.83 6.96 0.38
N SER A 268 -15.32 6.88 -0.85
CA SER A 268 -15.40 5.60 -1.58
C SER A 268 -14.02 5.09 -1.98
N ILE A 269 -13.10 5.97 -2.39
CA ILE A 269 -11.71 5.59 -2.68
C ILE A 269 -10.97 5.23 -1.39
N PHE A 270 -11.21 6.00 -0.33
CA PHE A 270 -10.75 5.63 1.01
C PHE A 270 -11.20 4.21 1.36
N ALA A 271 -12.49 3.88 1.20
CA ALA A 271 -13.02 2.54 1.47
C ALA A 271 -12.30 1.46 0.65
N GLY A 272 -12.08 1.69 -0.65
CA GLY A 272 -11.37 0.75 -1.53
C GLY A 272 -9.92 0.53 -1.12
N CYS A 273 -9.16 1.60 -0.88
CA CYS A 273 -7.76 1.50 -0.46
C CYS A 273 -7.63 0.91 0.95
N LEU A 274 -8.52 1.32 1.86
CA LEU A 274 -8.61 0.78 3.21
C LEU A 274 -8.85 -0.74 3.17
N ALA A 275 -9.82 -1.20 2.37
CA ALA A 275 -10.15 -2.62 2.26
C ALA A 275 -8.99 -3.49 1.78
N LEU A 276 -8.10 -2.93 0.95
CA LEU A 276 -6.95 -3.63 0.40
C LEU A 276 -5.74 -3.67 1.33
N LEU A 277 -5.65 -2.80 2.36
CA LEU A 277 -4.54 -2.84 3.32
C LEU A 277 -4.29 -4.24 3.92
N PRO A 278 -5.29 -4.90 4.56
CA PRO A 278 -5.11 -6.24 5.11
C PRO A 278 -5.00 -7.34 4.04
N TRP A 279 -5.28 -7.01 2.77
CA TRP A 279 -5.15 -7.94 1.63
C TRP A 279 -3.75 -7.95 1.02
N ILE A 280 -3.00 -6.86 1.19
CA ILE A 280 -1.65 -6.72 0.63
C ILE A 280 -0.62 -7.35 1.57
N LYS A 281 -0.74 -7.11 2.88
CA LYS A 281 0.13 -7.68 3.91
C LYS A 281 -0.62 -7.85 5.23
N SER A 282 -0.18 -8.77 6.07
CA SER A 282 -0.83 -9.05 7.37
C SER A 282 -0.81 -7.84 8.32
N GLU A 283 0.30 -7.10 8.33
CA GLU A 283 0.52 -5.90 9.14
C GLU A 283 -0.35 -4.72 8.68
N GLY A 284 -0.90 -4.81 7.46
CA GLY A 284 -1.90 -3.88 6.95
C GLY A 284 -3.17 -3.85 7.80
N LEU A 285 -3.43 -4.89 8.59
CA LEU A 285 -4.52 -4.89 9.58
C LEU A 285 -4.32 -3.81 10.67
N ILE A 286 -3.08 -3.58 11.11
CA ILE A 286 -2.77 -2.54 12.10
C ILE A 286 -3.12 -1.17 11.52
N LEU A 287 -2.65 -0.92 10.29
CA LEU A 287 -2.93 0.33 9.57
C LEU A 287 -4.42 0.51 9.27
N TRP A 288 -5.12 -0.59 8.94
CA TRP A 288 -6.57 -0.60 8.76
C TRP A 288 -7.29 -0.12 10.01
N VAL A 289 -7.03 -0.74 11.17
CA VAL A 289 -7.66 -0.38 12.45
C VAL A 289 -7.42 1.08 12.79
N LEU A 290 -6.19 1.57 12.61
CA LEU A 290 -5.85 2.97 12.87
C LEU A 290 -6.62 3.93 11.95
N LEU A 291 -6.71 3.65 10.65
CA LEU A 291 -7.47 4.50 9.73
C LEU A 291 -8.98 4.43 9.95
N VAL A 292 -9.52 3.29 10.39
CA VAL A 292 -10.91 3.20 10.87
C VAL A 292 -11.12 4.14 12.04
N PHE A 293 -10.27 4.04 13.06
CA PHE A 293 -10.33 4.90 14.23
C PHE A 293 -10.26 6.39 13.86
N PHE A 294 -9.29 6.78 13.03
CA PHE A 294 -9.17 8.17 12.56
C PHE A 294 -10.35 8.61 11.72
N GLY A 295 -10.89 7.74 10.86
CA GLY A 295 -12.09 8.00 10.09
C GLY A 295 -13.28 8.31 11.01
N LEU A 296 -13.47 7.50 12.06
CA LEU A 296 -14.51 7.72 13.05
C LEU A 296 -14.29 9.05 13.78
N CYS A 297 -13.08 9.33 14.28
CA CYS A 297 -12.73 10.60 14.92
C CYS A 297 -13.03 11.82 14.04
N LEU A 298 -12.68 11.77 12.75
CA LEU A 298 -12.94 12.85 11.79
C LEU A 298 -14.43 12.97 11.41
N SER A 299 -15.18 11.87 11.47
CA SER A 299 -16.61 11.85 11.15
C SER A 299 -17.51 12.38 12.27
N LEU A 300 -17.07 12.28 13.53
CA LEU A 300 -17.85 12.67 14.71
C LEU A 300 -18.23 14.16 14.68
N PRO A 301 -17.29 15.12 14.50
CA PRO A 301 -17.63 16.55 14.42
C PRO A 301 -18.55 16.91 13.24
N LYS A 302 -18.65 16.04 12.23
CA LYS A 302 -19.47 16.26 11.04
C LYS A 302 -20.79 15.48 11.04
N HIS A 303 -21.07 14.69 12.08
CA HIS A 303 -22.21 13.76 12.16
C HIS A 303 -22.30 12.79 10.96
N ARG A 304 -21.15 12.30 10.48
CA ARG A 304 -21.04 11.44 9.26
C ARG A 304 -20.55 10.02 9.54
N THR A 305 -20.71 9.55 10.77
CA THR A 305 -20.26 8.22 11.21
C THR A 305 -20.80 7.08 10.33
N ARG A 306 -22.02 7.23 9.79
CA ARG A 306 -22.61 6.24 8.85
C ARG A 306 -21.75 6.05 7.59
N GLN A 307 -21.21 7.11 7.00
CA GLN A 307 -20.39 7.00 5.78
C GLN A 307 -19.11 6.20 6.05
N VAL A 308 -18.43 6.51 7.15
CA VAL A 308 -17.20 5.80 7.56
C VAL A 308 -17.52 4.35 7.92
N THR A 309 -18.60 4.10 8.65
CA THR A 309 -19.02 2.74 9.03
C THR A 309 -19.29 1.88 7.79
N LEU A 310 -19.97 2.43 6.79
CA LEU A 310 -20.19 1.73 5.52
C LEU A 310 -18.88 1.50 4.74
N ALA A 311 -17.92 2.43 4.83
CA ALA A 311 -16.60 2.26 4.24
C ALA A 311 -15.79 1.10 4.85
N LEU A 312 -16.16 0.61 6.03
CA LEU A 312 -15.51 -0.53 6.68
C LEU A 312 -15.91 -1.88 6.08
N LEU A 313 -17.12 -1.98 5.53
CA LEU A 313 -17.71 -3.25 5.13
C LEU A 313 -16.85 -4.03 4.13
N PRO A 314 -16.27 -3.42 3.08
CA PRO A 314 -15.44 -4.18 2.14
C PRO A 314 -14.18 -4.75 2.81
N GLY A 315 -13.53 -3.97 3.69
CA GLY A 315 -12.35 -4.44 4.42
C GLY A 315 -12.68 -5.55 5.42
N LEU A 316 -13.79 -5.41 6.16
CA LEU A 316 -14.28 -6.46 7.06
C LEU A 316 -14.60 -7.74 6.29
N PHE A 317 -15.24 -7.63 5.13
CA PHE A 317 -15.55 -8.78 4.28
C PHE A 317 -14.27 -9.51 3.84
N ILE A 318 -13.24 -8.77 3.40
CA ILE A 318 -11.96 -9.36 3.01
C ILE A 318 -11.26 -10.02 4.21
N VAL A 319 -11.18 -9.34 5.36
CA VAL A 319 -10.53 -9.88 6.56
C VAL A 319 -11.23 -11.14 7.05
N VAL A 320 -12.56 -11.11 7.18
CA VAL A 320 -13.35 -12.26 7.64
C VAL A 320 -13.30 -13.39 6.61
N GLY A 321 -13.46 -13.08 5.32
CA GLY A 321 -13.40 -14.05 4.24
C GLY A 321 -12.05 -14.76 4.17
N TRP A 322 -10.95 -14.01 4.25
CA TRP A 322 -9.60 -14.59 4.27
C TRP A 322 -9.37 -15.47 5.51
N ARG A 323 -9.76 -15.00 6.71
CA ARG A 323 -9.62 -15.78 7.94
C ARG A 323 -10.47 -17.05 7.93
N LEU A 324 -11.68 -16.99 7.37
CA LEU A 324 -12.54 -18.15 7.18
C LEU A 324 -11.90 -19.14 6.20
N TYR A 325 -11.40 -18.66 5.06
CA TYR A 325 -10.68 -19.47 4.08
C TYR A 325 -9.48 -20.20 4.71
N LEU A 326 -8.61 -19.48 5.43
CA LEU A 326 -7.45 -20.07 6.12
C LEU A 326 -7.84 -21.16 7.13
N ARG A 327 -8.97 -20.98 7.84
CA ARG A 327 -9.50 -22.00 8.77
C ARG A 327 -10.02 -23.23 8.05
N LEU A 328 -10.74 -23.04 6.93
CA LEU A 328 -11.31 -24.13 6.15
C LEU A 328 -10.25 -25.01 5.49
N ILE A 329 -9.11 -24.42 5.10
CA ILE A 329 -7.98 -25.15 4.48
C ILE A 329 -6.96 -25.65 5.52
N HIS A 330 -7.26 -25.52 6.82
CA HIS A 330 -6.39 -25.94 7.92
C HIS A 330 -4.95 -25.38 7.82
N THR A 331 -4.85 -24.07 7.61
CA THR A 331 -3.54 -23.41 7.48
C THR A 331 -2.72 -23.59 8.74
N PHE A 332 -1.44 -23.91 8.58
CA PHE A 332 -0.48 -23.97 9.67
C PHE A 332 -0.41 -22.61 10.38
N PRO A 333 -0.48 -22.56 11.73
CA PRO A 333 -0.52 -21.30 12.45
C PRO A 333 0.78 -20.51 12.31
N PRO A 334 0.72 -19.16 12.30
CA PRO A 334 1.93 -18.34 12.29
C PRO A 334 2.78 -18.62 13.51
N ALA A 335 4.08 -18.82 13.29
CA ALA A 335 5.00 -19.22 14.36
C ALA A 335 5.74 -18.04 14.99
N ASP A 336 5.79 -16.86 14.36
CA ASP A 336 6.69 -15.74 14.75
C ASP A 336 6.20 -14.91 15.94
N PHE A 337 4.90 -14.94 16.20
CA PHE A 337 4.27 -14.22 17.30
C PHE A 337 3.30 -15.13 18.03
N ALA A 338 3.40 -15.13 19.35
CA ALA A 338 2.44 -15.79 20.21
C ALA A 338 1.13 -14.99 20.23
N HIS A 339 0.02 -15.67 20.52
CA HIS A 339 -1.25 -14.99 20.72
C HIS A 339 -1.15 -13.99 21.89
N PRO A 340 -1.51 -12.71 21.68
CA PRO A 340 -1.45 -11.71 22.74
C PRO A 340 -2.32 -12.12 23.94
N SER A 341 -1.73 -12.13 25.14
CA SER A 341 -2.44 -12.35 26.40
C SER A 341 -1.86 -11.46 27.50
N PHE A 342 -2.66 -11.11 28.50
CA PHE A 342 -2.18 -10.30 29.63
C PHE A 342 -1.07 -11.00 30.42
N SER A 343 -1.16 -12.32 30.57
CA SER A 343 -0.11 -13.12 31.21
C SER A 343 1.22 -13.01 30.47
N LEU A 344 1.20 -13.16 29.14
CA LEU A 344 2.40 -13.08 28.32
C LEU A 344 2.95 -11.66 28.27
N LEU A 345 2.08 -10.65 28.20
CA LEU A 345 2.46 -9.25 28.27
C LEU A 345 3.20 -8.97 29.58
N HIS A 346 2.63 -9.37 30.72
CA HIS A 346 3.24 -9.20 32.04
C HIS A 346 4.61 -9.90 32.13
N HIS A 347 4.67 -11.15 31.67
CA HIS A 347 5.91 -11.93 31.65
C HIS A 347 7.02 -11.28 30.79
N ASN A 348 6.64 -10.64 29.68
CA ASN A 348 7.56 -10.02 28.74
C ASN A 348 7.75 -8.50 28.94
N LEU A 349 7.24 -7.90 30.02
CA LEU A 349 7.41 -6.46 30.29
C LEU A 349 8.89 -6.05 30.35
N GLY A 350 9.76 -6.94 30.82
CA GLY A 350 11.21 -6.71 30.85
C GLY A 350 11.83 -6.47 29.47
N ARG A 351 11.20 -6.94 28.38
CA ARG A 351 11.67 -6.73 27.00
C ARG A 351 11.51 -5.28 26.52
N LEU A 352 10.64 -4.48 27.16
CA LEU A 352 10.32 -3.13 26.68
C LEU A 352 11.53 -2.19 26.64
N ALA A 353 12.47 -2.33 27.58
CA ALA A 353 13.68 -1.53 27.60
C ALA A 353 14.58 -1.85 26.39
N ASP A 354 14.80 -3.13 26.11
CA ASP A 354 15.58 -3.59 24.96
C ASP A 354 14.92 -3.24 23.64
N ILE A 355 13.60 -3.43 23.53
CA ILE A 355 12.81 -2.99 22.37
C ILE A 355 12.97 -1.48 22.16
N GLY A 356 12.85 -0.69 23.22
CA GLY A 356 13.05 0.77 23.15
C GLY A 356 14.44 1.15 22.66
N ARG A 357 15.48 0.45 23.12
CA ARG A 357 16.87 0.65 22.68
C ARG A 357 17.05 0.31 21.20
N VAL A 358 16.68 -0.91 20.76
CA VAL A 358 16.80 -1.32 19.35
C VAL A 358 16.01 -0.38 18.44
N PHE A 359 14.80 0.00 18.85
CA PHE A 359 13.98 0.97 18.12
C PHE A 359 14.68 2.33 17.97
N SER A 360 15.26 2.85 19.06
CA SER A 360 15.99 4.11 19.03
C SER A 360 17.22 4.04 18.13
N GLU A 361 17.96 2.95 18.16
CA GLU A 361 19.12 2.70 17.29
C GLU A 361 18.69 2.64 15.81
N ASP A 362 17.63 1.88 15.49
CA ASP A 362 17.12 1.74 14.12
C ASP A 362 16.62 3.07 13.56
N VAL A 363 15.81 3.84 14.31
CA VAL A 363 15.26 5.13 13.86
C VAL A 363 16.33 6.21 13.73
N SER A 364 17.39 6.16 14.54
CA SER A 364 18.50 7.11 14.47
C SER A 364 19.58 6.74 13.44
N THR A 365 19.48 5.57 12.80
CA THR A 365 20.44 5.11 11.81
C THR A 365 20.40 5.96 10.54
N LEU A 366 21.35 6.89 10.41
CA LEU A 366 21.47 7.79 9.26
C LEU A 366 21.67 7.04 7.94
N VAL A 367 22.27 5.85 7.98
CA VAL A 367 22.45 4.99 6.79
C VAL A 367 21.11 4.56 6.20
N TYR A 368 20.08 4.38 7.02
CA TYR A 368 18.75 3.96 6.57
C TYR A 368 17.85 5.14 6.25
N TRP A 369 17.92 6.21 7.05
CA TRP A 369 16.90 7.26 7.02
C TRP A 369 17.41 8.62 6.57
N SER A 370 18.73 8.81 6.48
CA SER A 370 19.32 10.13 6.29
C SER A 370 18.69 11.14 7.28
N ILE A 371 18.24 12.30 6.81
CA ILE A 371 17.54 13.31 7.62
C ILE A 371 16.01 13.14 7.66
N PHE A 372 15.45 12.05 7.08
CA PHE A 372 13.99 11.88 6.94
C PHE A 372 13.26 11.97 8.28
N TRP A 373 13.69 11.21 9.29
CA TRP A 373 13.01 11.21 10.60
C TRP A 373 13.10 12.55 11.32
N LEU A 374 14.21 13.29 11.13
CA LEU A 374 14.33 14.65 11.65
C LEU A 374 13.29 15.57 11.01
N LEU A 375 13.16 15.55 9.68
CA LEU A 375 12.15 16.34 8.97
C LEU A 375 10.72 15.93 9.36
N ALA A 376 10.46 14.63 9.48
CA ALA A 376 9.17 14.10 9.91
C ALA A 376 8.83 14.54 11.34
N ALA A 377 9.78 14.49 12.27
CA ALA A 377 9.59 14.93 13.65
C ALA A 377 9.24 16.43 13.73
N VAL A 378 9.94 17.28 12.98
CA VAL A 378 9.63 18.71 12.89
C VAL A 378 8.22 18.93 12.30
N ALA A 379 7.87 18.22 11.23
CA ALA A 379 6.56 18.32 10.60
C ALA A 379 5.42 17.84 11.52
N ILE A 380 5.65 16.78 12.30
CA ILE A 380 4.72 16.26 13.31
C ILE A 380 4.54 17.27 14.44
N GLY A 381 5.63 17.80 15.00
CA GLY A 381 5.57 18.84 16.04
C GLY A 381 4.78 20.05 15.57
N TYR A 382 5.02 20.46 14.32
CA TYR A 382 4.24 21.52 13.67
C TYR A 382 2.75 21.16 13.55
N ALA A 383 2.43 19.97 13.05
CA ALA A 383 1.05 19.51 12.87
C ALA A 383 0.28 19.43 14.19
N LEU A 384 0.92 18.96 15.27
CA LEU A 384 0.36 18.91 16.62
C LEU A 384 0.16 20.32 17.21
N SER A 385 1.13 21.23 17.02
CA SER A 385 1.06 22.62 17.53
C SER A 385 -0.11 23.41 16.94
N ALA A 386 -0.52 23.08 15.70
CA ALA A 386 -1.60 23.78 15.03
C ALA A 386 -3.00 23.46 15.61
N ARG A 387 -3.13 22.44 16.46
CA ARG A 387 -4.37 22.02 17.15
C ARG A 387 -5.60 21.83 16.24
N LYS A 388 -5.40 21.63 14.93
CA LYS A 388 -6.47 21.26 13.99
C LYS A 388 -6.60 19.76 13.94
N LEU A 389 -7.82 19.23 14.09
CA LEU A 389 -8.07 17.79 14.17
C LEU A 389 -7.43 17.02 13.00
N GLU A 390 -7.61 17.46 11.77
CA GLU A 390 -6.99 16.86 10.57
C GLU A 390 -5.45 16.79 10.61
N LYS A 391 -4.79 17.79 11.21
CA LYS A 391 -3.34 17.83 11.35
C LYS A 391 -2.88 16.90 12.48
N VAL A 392 -3.63 16.88 13.59
CA VAL A 392 -3.40 15.93 14.69
C VAL A 392 -3.56 14.49 14.18
N ILE A 393 -4.60 14.21 13.41
CA ILE A 393 -4.82 12.90 12.80
C ILE A 393 -3.67 12.52 11.86
N LEU A 394 -3.18 13.44 11.01
CA LEU A 394 -2.00 13.18 10.18
C LEU A 394 -0.75 12.87 11.02
N ALA A 395 -0.51 13.62 12.09
CA ALA A 395 0.61 13.35 13.01
C ALA A 395 0.47 11.97 13.68
N MET A 396 -0.73 11.65 14.19
CA MET A 396 -1.00 10.36 14.83
C MET A 396 -0.97 9.19 13.85
N ALA A 397 -1.31 9.43 12.57
CA ALA A 397 -1.17 8.44 11.51
C ALA A 397 0.30 8.06 11.25
N VAL A 398 1.24 8.97 11.49
CA VAL A 398 2.67 8.63 11.44
C VAL A 398 3.13 8.02 12.76
N LEU A 399 2.78 8.61 13.90
CA LEU A 399 3.29 8.21 15.21
C LEU A 399 2.76 6.86 15.72
N LEU A 400 1.46 6.56 15.57
CA LEU A 400 0.90 5.35 16.15
C LEU A 400 1.46 4.06 15.55
N PRO A 401 1.61 3.90 14.22
CA PRO A 401 2.27 2.71 13.69
C PRO A 401 3.73 2.58 14.17
N ILE A 402 4.47 3.69 14.25
CA ILE A 402 5.86 3.73 14.76
C ILE A 402 5.94 3.18 16.18
N VAL A 403 4.93 3.43 17.02
CA VAL A 403 4.86 2.90 18.40
C VAL A 403 4.34 1.46 18.43
N LEU A 404 3.31 1.14 17.64
CA LEU A 404 2.67 -0.17 17.67
C LEU A 404 3.54 -1.29 17.09
N TYR A 405 4.36 -1.00 16.06
CA TYR A 405 5.22 -2.02 15.45
C TYR A 405 6.26 -2.60 16.42
N PRO A 406 7.09 -1.79 17.14
CA PRO A 406 7.99 -2.31 18.17
C PRO A 406 7.26 -3.08 19.28
N LEU A 407 6.07 -2.62 19.69
CA LEU A 407 5.31 -3.28 20.76
C LEU A 407 4.85 -4.70 20.38
N ALA A 408 4.70 -5.01 19.10
CA ALA A 408 4.37 -6.37 18.66
C ALA A 408 5.47 -7.39 19.04
N TYR A 409 6.75 -6.97 19.12
CA TYR A 409 7.87 -7.84 19.46
C TYR A 409 7.90 -8.28 20.94
N VAL A 410 7.08 -7.67 21.79
CA VAL A 410 6.80 -8.21 23.13
C VAL A 410 6.25 -9.63 23.03
N PHE A 411 5.53 -9.94 21.95
CA PHE A 411 4.94 -11.27 21.69
C PHE A 411 5.78 -12.13 20.75
N SER A 412 6.99 -11.71 20.38
CA SER A 412 7.89 -12.50 19.52
C SER A 412 8.26 -13.83 20.18
N THR A 413 8.14 -14.90 19.40
CA THR A 413 8.49 -16.29 19.78
C THR A 413 9.89 -16.68 19.34
N TRP A 414 10.58 -15.81 18.58
CA TRP A 414 11.94 -16.08 18.13
C TRP A 414 12.87 -16.27 19.33
N PRO A 415 13.86 -17.19 19.25
CA PRO A 415 14.85 -17.37 20.31
C PRO A 415 15.56 -16.05 20.68
N SER A 416 15.78 -15.19 19.67
CA SER A 416 16.21 -13.81 19.85
C SER A 416 15.18 -12.86 19.26
N TYR A 417 14.37 -12.25 20.13
CA TYR A 417 13.37 -11.27 19.71
C TYR A 417 13.99 -9.97 19.18
N THR A 418 15.21 -9.63 19.63
CA THR A 418 15.97 -8.49 19.08
C THR A 418 16.47 -8.79 17.68
N ALA A 419 16.94 -10.01 17.39
CA ALA A 419 17.30 -10.40 16.03
C ALA A 419 16.08 -10.34 15.09
N HIS A 420 14.93 -10.85 15.57
CA HIS A 420 13.65 -10.71 14.85
C HIS A 420 13.39 -9.23 14.55
N MET A 421 13.45 -8.36 15.56
CA MET A 421 13.22 -6.93 15.44
C MET A 421 14.18 -6.25 14.45
N THR A 422 15.48 -6.45 14.55
CA THR A 422 16.47 -5.84 13.64
C THR A 422 16.28 -6.26 12.19
N SER A 423 15.69 -7.44 11.95
CA SER A 423 15.44 -7.96 10.60
C SER A 423 14.16 -7.40 9.95
N SER A 424 13.17 -6.98 10.73
CA SER A 424 11.84 -6.62 10.23
C SER A 424 11.38 -5.21 10.60
N LEU A 425 11.82 -4.61 11.71
CA LEU A 425 11.38 -3.29 12.14
C LEU A 425 11.64 -2.20 11.09
N PRO A 426 12.84 -2.08 10.47
CA PRO A 426 13.06 -1.06 9.45
C PRO A 426 12.09 -1.19 8.26
N ARG A 427 11.68 -2.42 7.91
CA ARG A 427 10.66 -2.69 6.89
C ARG A 427 9.28 -2.23 7.32
N LEU A 428 8.90 -2.49 8.57
CA LEU A 428 7.64 -2.00 9.14
C LEU A 428 7.57 -0.48 9.16
N LEU A 429 8.67 0.20 9.49
CA LEU A 429 8.74 1.66 9.48
C LEU A 429 8.57 2.26 8.07
N LEU A 430 8.93 1.51 7.01
CA LEU A 430 8.71 1.93 5.64
C LEU A 430 7.22 2.17 5.32
N HIS A 431 6.31 1.49 6.02
CA HIS A 431 4.86 1.61 5.81
C HIS A 431 4.35 3.04 6.02
N VAL A 432 4.99 3.83 6.88
CA VAL A 432 4.59 5.20 7.21
C VAL A 432 5.43 6.27 6.51
N VAL A 433 6.49 5.90 5.77
CA VAL A 433 7.38 6.86 5.12
C VAL A 433 6.62 7.83 4.20
N PRO A 434 5.72 7.37 3.30
CA PRO A 434 4.97 8.30 2.46
C PRO A 434 4.01 9.21 3.25
N ALA A 435 3.45 8.73 4.36
CA ALA A 435 2.62 9.55 5.26
C ALA A 435 3.47 10.60 6.00
N GLY A 436 4.71 10.27 6.37
CA GLY A 436 5.69 11.23 6.91
C GLY A 436 6.02 12.32 5.88
N TRP A 437 6.25 11.96 4.62
CA TRP A 437 6.45 12.93 3.55
C TRP A 437 5.20 13.78 3.26
N LEU A 438 4.00 13.22 3.39
CA LEU A 438 2.77 13.99 3.33
C LEU A 438 2.73 15.06 4.44
N ALA A 439 3.10 14.70 5.68
CA ALA A 439 3.19 15.65 6.78
C ALA A 439 4.25 16.74 6.51
N ILE A 440 5.43 16.37 6.02
CA ILE A 440 6.50 17.32 5.62
C ILE A 440 5.99 18.29 4.56
N GLY A 441 5.38 17.78 3.48
CA GLY A 441 4.86 18.61 2.39
C GLY A 441 3.81 19.62 2.87
N LEU A 442 2.93 19.22 3.79
CA LEU A 442 1.93 20.12 4.37
C LEU A 442 2.52 21.12 5.37
N ALA A 443 3.62 20.80 6.06
CA ALA A 443 4.33 21.74 6.91
C ALA A 443 5.01 22.86 6.10
N LEU A 444 5.59 22.54 4.93
CA LEU A 444 6.28 23.51 4.05
C LEU A 444 5.37 24.63 3.52
N THR A 445 4.05 24.43 3.55
CA THR A 445 3.09 25.31 2.88
C THR A 445 2.49 26.38 3.76
N GLN A 446 2.71 26.30 5.07
CA GLN A 446 2.03 27.12 6.06
C GLN A 446 2.55 28.55 6.02
N PRO A 447 1.65 29.56 6.10
CA PRO A 447 2.06 30.95 6.11
C PRO A 447 2.92 31.25 7.34
N LYS A 448 4.12 31.79 7.12
CA LYS A 448 4.98 32.37 8.15
C LYS A 448 4.24 33.59 8.73
N GLY A 449 3.45 33.41 9.79
CA GLY A 449 2.75 34.55 10.41
C GLY A 449 1.50 34.26 11.26
N GLN A 450 1.06 33.01 11.39
CA GLN A 450 -0.06 32.64 12.30
C GLN A 450 0.39 31.76 13.46
N VAL A 451 1.56 32.03 14.04
CA VAL A 451 1.87 31.58 15.39
C VAL A 451 1.29 32.66 16.30
N ARG A 452 0.04 32.45 16.74
CA ARG A 452 -0.55 33.20 17.86
C ARG A 452 -0.29 32.45 19.14
#